data_AF-A0A9E6CCB7-F1
#
_entry.id   AF-A0A9E6CCB7-F1
#
_cell.length_a   1.000
_cell.length_b   1.000
_cell.length_c   1.000
_cell.angle_alpha   90.00
_cell.angle_beta   90.00
_cell.angle_gamma   90.00
#
_symmetry.space_group_name_H-M   'P 1'
#
loop_
_entity.id
_entity.type
_entity.pdbx_description
1 polymer ?
#
loop_
_entity_poly.entity_id
_entity_poly.type
_entity_poly.pdbx_seq_one_letter_code
_entity_poly.pdbx_strand_id
1 'polypeptide(L)'
;MTKKRFSRFWFQCISSIFATIILLCAAGTQLTADEGPNKEEASNATAVHVVDRLHEALIEAMKMGDKSSCQERFQLLAPVIQKSFDFETISRIVLGRRHWRSLDERTRDKFVKAFAQMTVATYAQRFKDYSGEKFETAEAKLDPRGYCFVKAFLIKKDGEKIDFEYVCKKVNGEWKIVSVSARGVNDLSLKRADYNNFLKKHTVEDLIKLLEAQAGRCLNQ
;
A
#
# COMPACT_ATOMS: atom_id res chain seq x y z
N MET A 1 -18.87 -26.33 28.94
CA MET A 1 -19.39 -27.65 28.54
C MET A 1 -20.11 -27.46 27.21
N THR A 2 -19.55 -27.78 26.05
CA THR A 2 -19.25 -29.07 25.41
C THR A 2 -20.12 -29.25 24.16
N LYS A 3 -19.42 -29.39 23.03
CA LYS A 3 -19.68 -30.36 21.96
C LYS A 3 -20.91 -30.19 21.05
N LYS A 4 -20.56 -29.90 19.80
CA LYS A 4 -20.76 -30.74 18.60
C LYS A 4 -22.18 -30.92 18.04
N ARG A 5 -22.16 -30.97 16.70
CA ARG A 5 -23.00 -31.79 15.83
C ARG A 5 -24.42 -31.32 15.65
N PHE A 6 -24.60 -30.43 14.67
CA PHE A 6 -25.85 -30.45 13.91
C PHE A 6 -25.71 -31.50 12.80
N SER A 7 -26.61 -32.46 12.89
CA SER A 7 -26.67 -33.74 12.21
C SER A 7 -27.54 -33.64 10.96
N ARG A 8 -27.04 -34.22 9.86
CA ARG A 8 -27.71 -35.12 8.90
C ARG A 8 -29.18 -34.83 8.55
N PHE A 9 -29.40 -34.55 7.27
CA PHE A 9 -30.68 -34.77 6.59
C PHE A 9 -30.59 -36.02 5.69
N TRP A 10 -31.35 -37.06 6.08
CA TRP A 10 -32.10 -38.02 5.24
C TRP A 10 -31.34 -38.88 4.18
N PHE A 11 -31.09 -40.20 4.40
CA PHE A 11 -31.92 -41.39 3.99
C PHE A 11 -32.42 -41.30 2.52
N GLN A 12 -32.27 -42.25 1.57
CA GLN A 12 -32.24 -43.73 1.55
C GLN A 12 -31.92 -44.16 0.07
N CYS A 13 -31.29 -45.30 -0.31
CA CYS A 13 -31.93 -46.61 -0.52
C CYS A 13 -30.97 -47.63 -1.22
N ILE A 14 -30.97 -48.89 -0.73
CA ILE A 14 -30.95 -50.19 -1.48
C ILE A 14 -29.64 -50.54 -2.27
N SER A 15 -29.03 -51.74 -2.27
CA SER A 15 -29.18 -53.04 -1.61
C SER A 15 -27.99 -53.95 -2.02
N SER A 16 -27.65 -54.92 -1.17
CA SER A 16 -27.02 -56.23 -1.46
C SER A 16 -25.58 -56.34 -1.98
N ILE A 17 -24.68 -56.70 -1.05
CA ILE A 17 -23.82 -57.92 -1.02
C ILE A 17 -23.39 -58.49 -2.38
N PHE A 18 -22.07 -58.52 -2.66
CA PHE A 18 -21.35 -59.71 -3.12
C PHE A 18 -19.82 -59.53 -3.07
N ALA A 19 -19.16 -60.56 -2.54
CA ALA A 19 -17.85 -61.10 -2.92
C ALA A 19 -16.56 -60.23 -2.79
N THR A 20 -15.79 -60.59 -1.77
CA THR A 20 -14.34 -60.86 -1.77
C THR A 20 -13.56 -60.54 -3.06
N ILE A 21 -12.73 -59.49 -3.04
CA ILE A 21 -11.48 -59.41 -3.82
C ILE A 21 -10.42 -58.76 -2.93
N ILE A 22 -9.46 -59.57 -2.50
CA ILE A 22 -8.15 -59.11 -2.03
C ILE A 22 -7.38 -58.72 -3.31
N LEU A 23 -7.10 -57.43 -3.52
CA LEU A 23 -6.13 -56.99 -4.50
C LEU A 23 -5.21 -55.94 -3.88
N LEU A 24 -3.94 -56.35 -3.80
CA LEU A 24 -2.72 -55.59 -3.61
C LEU A 24 -2.79 -54.20 -4.29
N CYS A 25 -2.83 -53.12 -3.51
CA CYS A 25 -2.54 -51.78 -4.01
C CYS A 25 -1.35 -51.21 -3.25
N ALA A 26 -0.30 -50.94 -4.02
CA ALA A 26 1.02 -50.54 -3.63
C ALA A 26 1.03 -49.35 -2.64
N ALA A 27 2.07 -49.32 -1.82
CA ALA A 27 2.52 -48.11 -1.13
C ALA A 27 2.79 -47.02 -2.18
N GLY A 28 1.77 -46.22 -2.48
CA GLY A 28 1.90 -45.02 -3.28
C GLY A 28 2.64 -43.99 -2.44
N THR A 29 3.94 -43.84 -2.69
CA THR A 29 4.67 -42.64 -2.32
C THR A 29 3.91 -41.47 -2.94
N GLN A 30 3.21 -40.69 -2.12
CA GLN A 30 2.58 -39.46 -2.58
C GLN A 30 3.72 -38.51 -2.98
N LEU A 31 3.95 -38.40 -4.29
CA LEU A 31 4.64 -37.28 -4.89
C LEU A 31 3.81 -36.04 -4.55
N THR A 32 4.25 -35.27 -3.56
CA THR A 32 3.82 -33.89 -3.42
C THR A 32 4.31 -33.18 -4.68
N ALA A 33 3.41 -32.93 -5.62
CA ALA A 33 3.66 -31.99 -6.68
C ALA A 33 3.94 -30.63 -6.00
N ASP A 34 5.19 -30.18 -6.10
CA ASP A 34 5.58 -28.82 -5.77
C ASP A 34 4.89 -27.90 -6.79
N GLU A 35 3.64 -27.51 -6.49
CA GLU A 35 2.95 -26.47 -7.23
C GLU A 35 3.72 -25.18 -6.97
N GLY A 36 4.60 -24.83 -7.92
CA GLY A 36 5.34 -23.57 -7.89
C GLY A 36 4.41 -22.39 -7.62
N PRO A 37 4.92 -21.27 -7.08
CA PRO A 37 4.12 -20.24 -6.42
C PRO A 37 2.91 -19.85 -7.26
N ASN A 38 1.73 -19.97 -6.66
CA ASN A 38 0.47 -19.65 -7.33
C ASN A 38 0.55 -18.20 -7.87
N LYS A 39 -0.05 -17.93 -9.04
CA LYS A 39 0.01 -16.60 -9.68
C LYS A 39 -0.42 -15.46 -8.74
N GLU A 40 -1.30 -15.76 -7.80
CA GLU A 40 -1.73 -14.85 -6.73
C GLU A 40 -0.61 -14.55 -5.72
N GLU A 41 0.14 -15.56 -5.25
CA GLU A 41 1.27 -15.41 -4.33
C GLU A 41 2.42 -14.63 -4.97
N ALA A 42 2.76 -14.94 -6.22
CA ALA A 42 3.77 -14.17 -6.97
C ALA A 42 3.34 -12.71 -7.20
N SER A 43 2.05 -12.48 -7.43
CA SER A 43 1.49 -11.14 -7.60
C SER A 43 1.47 -10.35 -6.29
N ASN A 44 1.20 -11.00 -5.15
CA ASN A 44 1.30 -10.38 -3.82
C ASN A 44 2.76 -10.05 -3.47
N ALA A 45 3.70 -10.96 -3.72
CA ALA A 45 5.12 -10.75 -3.45
C ALA A 45 5.68 -9.50 -4.16
N THR A 46 5.25 -9.26 -5.40
CA THR A 46 5.68 -8.07 -6.16
C THR A 46 5.07 -6.76 -5.64
N ALA A 47 3.85 -6.78 -5.10
CA ALA A 47 3.26 -5.61 -4.44
C ALA A 47 3.94 -5.31 -3.10
N VAL A 48 4.22 -6.35 -2.31
CA VAL A 48 5.01 -6.27 -1.07
C VAL A 48 6.38 -5.65 -1.34
N HIS A 49 7.09 -6.08 -2.39
CA HIS A 49 8.38 -5.51 -2.77
C HIS A 49 8.34 -3.99 -3.09
N VAL A 50 7.20 -3.44 -3.54
CA VAL A 50 7.07 -1.98 -3.72
C VAL A 50 7.02 -1.27 -2.37
N VAL A 51 6.31 -1.85 -1.40
CA VAL A 51 6.17 -1.34 -0.03
C VAL A 51 7.48 -1.49 0.73
N ASP A 52 8.15 -2.63 0.64
CA ASP A 52 9.43 -2.88 1.32
C ASP A 52 10.51 -1.92 0.83
N ARG A 53 10.63 -1.67 -0.48
CA ARG A 53 11.58 -0.67 -1.00
C ARG A 53 11.29 0.75 -0.51
N LEU A 54 10.02 1.10 -0.33
CA LEU A 54 9.66 2.37 0.28
C LEU A 54 10.11 2.40 1.74
N HIS A 55 9.86 1.34 2.51
CA HIS A 55 10.28 1.24 3.92
C HIS A 55 11.79 1.31 4.10
N GLU A 56 12.56 0.62 3.25
CA GLU A 56 14.02 0.67 3.25
C GLU A 56 14.53 2.11 3.09
N ALA A 57 14.00 2.84 2.09
CA ALA A 57 14.37 4.23 1.85
C ALA A 57 13.97 5.17 3.01
N LEU A 58 12.83 4.90 3.67
CA LEU A 58 12.41 5.67 4.84
C LEU A 58 13.33 5.44 6.03
N ILE A 59 13.75 4.19 6.28
CA ILE A 59 14.73 3.88 7.33
C ILE A 59 16.09 4.50 7.00
N GLU A 60 16.51 4.48 5.73
CA GLU A 60 17.75 5.14 5.30
C GLU A 60 17.67 6.65 5.56
N ALA A 61 16.57 7.31 5.19
CA ALA A 61 16.34 8.73 5.49
C ALA A 61 16.40 9.04 7.00
N MET A 62 15.82 8.19 7.85
CA MET A 62 15.89 8.33 9.30
C MET A 62 17.33 8.18 9.82
N LYS A 63 18.10 7.24 9.27
CA LYS A 63 19.49 6.99 9.67
C LYS A 63 20.45 8.11 9.28
N MET A 64 20.09 8.95 8.31
CA MET A 64 20.85 10.18 8.02
C MET A 64 20.86 11.14 9.23
N GLY A 65 19.83 11.07 10.09
CA GLY A 65 19.75 11.77 11.37
C GLY A 65 19.85 13.29 11.29
N ASP A 66 20.10 13.92 12.45
CA ASP A 66 20.16 15.38 12.62
C ASP A 66 21.23 16.09 11.77
N LYS A 67 22.22 15.35 11.26
CA LYS A 67 23.27 15.90 10.40
C LYS A 67 22.78 16.20 8.98
N SER A 68 21.67 15.60 8.58
CA SER A 68 21.11 15.79 7.25
C SER A 68 20.03 16.87 7.23
N SER A 69 20.01 17.66 6.17
CA SER A 69 18.95 18.63 5.94
C SER A 69 17.68 17.94 5.44
N CYS A 70 16.56 18.68 5.47
CA CYS A 70 15.32 18.17 4.86
C CYS A 70 15.49 17.98 3.35
N GLN A 71 16.22 18.87 2.69
CA GLN A 71 16.52 18.79 1.27
C GLN A 71 17.33 17.52 0.91
N GLU A 72 18.31 17.13 1.72
CA GLU A 72 19.10 15.92 1.47
C GLU A 72 18.24 14.65 1.58
N ARG A 73 17.41 14.54 2.63
CA ARG A 73 16.44 13.43 2.75
C ARG A 73 15.41 13.46 1.63
N PHE A 74 14.99 14.64 1.18
CA PHE A 74 14.11 14.78 0.02
C PHE A 74 14.76 14.18 -1.23
N GLN A 75 16.03 14.47 -1.50
CA GLN A 75 16.75 13.96 -2.67
C GLN A 75 16.87 12.43 -2.64
N LEU A 76 17.12 11.85 -1.47
CA LEU A 76 17.12 10.39 -1.28
C LEU A 76 15.75 9.78 -1.57
N LEU A 77 14.69 10.36 -1.00
CA LEU A 77 13.34 9.78 -1.03
C LEU A 77 12.61 10.00 -2.35
N ALA A 78 12.89 11.10 -3.07
CA ALA A 78 12.19 11.49 -4.29
C ALA A 78 12.10 10.37 -5.34
N PRO A 79 13.20 9.73 -5.79
CA PRO A 79 13.11 8.69 -6.83
C PRO A 79 12.33 7.46 -6.37
N VAL A 80 12.46 7.07 -5.09
CA VAL A 80 11.77 5.89 -4.54
C VAL A 80 10.27 6.16 -4.46
N ILE A 81 9.87 7.28 -3.85
CA ILE A 81 8.46 7.65 -3.70
C ILE A 81 7.80 7.84 -5.08
N GLN A 82 8.46 8.53 -6.02
CA GLN A 82 7.93 8.70 -7.38
C GLN A 82 7.75 7.38 -8.12
N LYS A 83 8.63 6.40 -7.89
CA LYS A 83 8.50 5.07 -8.49
C LYS A 83 7.45 4.21 -7.80
N SER A 84 7.27 4.36 -6.49
CA SER A 84 6.35 3.52 -5.71
C SER A 84 4.89 3.96 -5.79
N PHE A 85 4.60 5.24 -6.02
CA PHE A 85 3.23 5.77 -6.01
C PHE A 85 2.70 6.08 -7.43
N ASP A 86 1.40 5.86 -7.64
CA ASP A 86 0.67 6.35 -8.82
C ASP A 86 0.07 7.72 -8.51
N PHE A 87 0.90 8.75 -8.63
CA PHE A 87 0.51 10.13 -8.32
C PHE A 87 -0.57 10.68 -9.23
N GLU A 88 -0.71 10.18 -10.46
CA GLU A 88 -1.78 10.57 -11.38
C GLU A 88 -3.14 10.14 -10.83
N THR A 89 -3.25 8.87 -10.44
CA THR A 89 -4.48 8.36 -9.83
C THR A 89 -4.77 9.03 -8.49
N ILE A 90 -3.76 9.16 -7.63
CA ILE A 90 -3.92 9.79 -6.32
C ILE A 90 -4.41 11.23 -6.49
N SER A 91 -3.79 12.01 -7.38
CA SER A 91 -4.14 13.40 -7.66
C SER A 91 -5.60 13.56 -8.09
N ARG A 92 -6.05 12.71 -9.01
CA ARG A 92 -7.44 12.67 -9.45
C ARG A 92 -8.41 12.35 -8.31
N ILE A 93 -8.03 11.48 -7.37
CA ILE A 93 -8.89 11.12 -6.24
C ILE A 93 -8.93 12.25 -5.20
N VAL A 94 -7.80 12.88 -4.86
CA VAL A 94 -7.78 13.97 -3.86
C VAL A 94 -8.48 15.24 -4.34
N LEU A 95 -8.34 15.61 -5.62
CA LEU A 95 -9.11 16.73 -6.20
C LEU A 95 -10.57 16.38 -6.44
N GLY A 96 -10.82 15.11 -6.73
CA GLY A 96 -12.14 14.60 -7.06
C GLY A 96 -12.65 14.97 -8.45
N ARG A 97 -13.68 14.21 -8.85
CA ARG A 97 -14.17 14.17 -10.24
C ARG A 97 -14.57 15.52 -10.81
N ARG A 98 -15.20 16.38 -9.99
CA ARG A 98 -15.66 17.72 -10.42
C ARG A 98 -14.47 18.60 -10.79
N HIS A 99 -13.53 18.80 -9.86
CA HIS A 99 -12.39 19.68 -10.06
C HIS A 99 -11.41 19.10 -11.09
N TRP A 100 -11.11 17.80 -11.05
CA TRP A 100 -10.18 17.19 -11.99
C TRP A 100 -10.59 17.36 -13.46
N ARG A 101 -11.88 17.21 -13.75
CA ARG A 101 -12.42 17.29 -15.12
C ARG A 101 -12.43 18.71 -15.68
N SER A 102 -12.45 19.73 -14.84
CA SER A 102 -12.41 21.13 -15.30
C SER A 102 -11.00 21.63 -15.63
N LEU A 103 -9.95 20.89 -15.27
CA LEU A 103 -8.57 21.28 -15.54
C LEU A 103 -8.15 20.88 -16.95
N ASP A 104 -7.37 21.75 -17.58
CA ASP A 104 -6.56 21.40 -18.75
C ASP A 104 -5.39 20.47 -18.37
N GLU A 105 -4.76 19.87 -19.38
CA GLU A 105 -3.65 18.91 -19.18
C GLU A 105 -2.47 19.55 -18.43
N ARG A 106 -2.09 20.78 -18.82
CA ARG A 106 -0.99 21.51 -18.19
C ARG A 106 -1.21 21.74 -16.71
N THR A 107 -2.43 22.08 -16.28
CA THR A 107 -2.75 22.30 -14.86
C THR A 107 -2.84 20.98 -14.10
N ARG A 108 -3.29 19.89 -14.74
CA ARG A 108 -3.21 18.54 -14.14
C ARG A 108 -1.77 18.16 -13.86
N ASP A 109 -0.87 18.32 -14.83
CA ASP A 109 0.54 17.99 -14.67
C ASP A 109 1.20 18.82 -13.55
N LYS A 110 0.91 20.12 -13.50
CA LYS A 110 1.39 20.99 -12.42
C LYS A 110 0.90 20.52 -11.06
N PHE A 111 -0.38 20.16 -10.95
CA PHE A 111 -0.94 19.66 -9.70
C PHE A 111 -0.30 18.34 -9.28
N VAL A 112 -0.18 17.38 -10.20
CA VAL A 112 0.45 16.07 -9.93
C VAL A 112 1.89 16.25 -9.46
N LYS A 113 2.66 17.12 -10.13
CA LYS A 113 4.03 17.44 -9.75
C LYS A 113 4.11 18.09 -8.37
N ALA A 114 3.32 19.13 -8.11
CA ALA A 114 3.31 19.82 -6.83
C ALA A 114 2.89 18.89 -5.68
N PHE A 115 1.89 18.04 -5.92
CA PHE A 115 1.42 17.05 -4.96
C PHE A 115 2.49 15.99 -4.66
N ALA A 116 3.18 15.49 -5.69
CA ALA A 116 4.28 14.54 -5.52
C ALA A 116 5.43 15.15 -4.70
N GLN A 117 5.86 16.37 -5.04
CA GLN A 117 6.92 17.08 -4.30
C GLN A 117 6.52 17.34 -2.85
N MET A 118 5.30 17.82 -2.59
CA MET A 118 4.77 17.99 -1.23
C MET A 118 4.77 16.67 -0.44
N THR A 119 4.41 15.56 -1.10
CA THR A 119 4.41 14.23 -0.47
C THR A 119 5.82 13.81 -0.06
N VAL A 120 6.80 13.94 -0.96
CA VAL A 120 8.21 13.64 -0.65
C VAL A 120 8.72 14.50 0.50
N ALA A 121 8.45 15.81 0.46
CA ALA A 121 8.84 16.74 1.52
C ALA A 121 8.21 16.37 2.87
N THR A 122 6.94 15.96 2.87
CA THR A 122 6.25 15.49 4.08
C THR A 122 6.92 14.24 4.65
N TYR A 123 7.34 13.30 3.79
CA TYR A 123 8.03 12.09 4.22
C TYR A 123 9.43 12.43 4.75
N ALA A 124 10.20 13.28 4.07
CA ALA A 124 11.51 13.75 4.50
C ALA A 124 11.47 14.49 5.86
N GLN A 125 10.37 15.18 6.17
CA GLN A 125 10.19 15.83 7.48
C GLN A 125 9.78 14.85 8.59
N ARG A 126 8.99 13.82 8.26
CA ARG A 126 8.45 12.87 9.24
C ARG A 126 9.40 11.72 9.55
N PHE A 127 10.21 11.29 8.58
CA PHE A 127 11.14 10.17 8.68
C PHE A 127 12.58 10.68 8.78
N LYS A 128 12.90 11.32 9.90
CA LYS A 128 14.21 11.96 10.15
C LYS A 128 14.93 11.49 11.41
N ASP A 129 14.19 10.96 12.39
CA ASP A 129 14.74 10.58 13.70
C ASP A 129 14.89 9.06 13.73
N TYR A 130 16.09 8.54 14.02
CA TYR A 130 16.34 7.10 14.15
C TYR A 130 16.84 6.74 15.54
N SER A 131 16.10 5.86 16.22
CA SER A 131 16.43 5.31 17.53
C SER A 131 16.40 3.77 17.56
N GLY A 132 16.15 3.12 16.42
CA GLY A 132 16.06 1.67 16.28
C GLY A 132 14.76 1.20 15.63
N GLU A 133 14.07 2.10 14.94
CA GLU A 133 12.81 1.82 14.27
C GLU A 133 13.01 0.79 13.16
N LYS A 134 12.02 -0.08 12.99
CA LYS A 134 12.01 -1.09 11.93
C LYS A 134 10.63 -1.22 11.34
N PHE A 135 10.57 -1.46 10.04
CA PHE A 135 9.34 -1.87 9.38
C PHE A 135 9.20 -3.40 9.39
N GLU A 136 7.96 -3.86 9.53
CA GLU A 136 7.59 -5.27 9.41
C GLU A 136 6.35 -5.36 8.51
N THR A 137 6.50 -5.94 7.33
CA THR A 137 5.37 -6.26 6.43
C THR A 137 4.73 -7.56 6.91
N ALA A 138 3.44 -7.51 7.26
CA ALA A 138 2.77 -8.59 7.97
C ALA A 138 1.89 -9.47 7.06
N GLU A 139 1.10 -8.85 6.18
CA GLU A 139 0.14 -9.55 5.32
C GLU A 139 0.00 -8.81 4.00
N ALA A 140 -0.17 -9.56 2.91
CA ALA A 140 -0.61 -9.02 1.63
C ALA A 140 -1.77 -9.84 1.09
N LYS A 141 -2.82 -9.16 0.63
CA LYS A 141 -4.03 -9.80 0.11
C LYS A 141 -4.48 -9.17 -1.20
N LEU A 142 -4.49 -9.96 -2.27
CA LEU A 142 -5.11 -9.59 -3.54
C LEU A 142 -6.62 -9.67 -3.41
N ASP A 143 -7.34 -8.67 -3.91
CA ASP A 143 -8.78 -8.73 -4.06
C ASP A 143 -9.18 -9.14 -5.50
N PRO A 144 -10.43 -9.59 -5.70
CA PRO A 144 -10.92 -9.96 -7.04
C PRO A 144 -10.95 -8.79 -8.05
N ARG A 145 -10.78 -7.55 -7.60
CA ARG A 145 -10.76 -6.34 -8.45
C ARG A 145 -9.34 -5.97 -8.87
N GLY A 146 -8.33 -6.71 -8.43
CA GLY A 146 -6.92 -6.51 -8.78
C GLY A 146 -6.19 -5.50 -7.90
N TYR A 147 -6.74 -5.14 -6.74
CA TYR A 147 -6.04 -4.37 -5.72
C TYR A 147 -5.33 -5.31 -4.74
N CYS A 148 -4.11 -4.98 -4.34
CA CYS A 148 -3.40 -5.69 -3.28
C CYS A 148 -3.35 -4.80 -2.03
N PHE A 149 -3.86 -5.33 -0.92
CA PHE A 149 -3.84 -4.69 0.39
C PHE A 149 -2.63 -5.22 1.17
N VAL A 150 -1.67 -4.35 1.47
CA VAL A 150 -0.45 -4.71 2.21
C VAL A 150 -0.50 -4.07 3.58
N LYS A 151 -0.50 -4.90 4.64
CA LYS A 151 -0.41 -4.45 6.02
C LYS A 151 1.04 -4.47 6.49
N ALA A 152 1.45 -3.40 7.16
CA ALA A 152 2.77 -3.31 7.76
C ALA A 152 2.73 -2.55 9.08
N PHE A 153 3.82 -2.65 9.83
CA PHE A 153 4.02 -1.94 11.09
C PHE A 153 5.34 -1.20 11.08
N LEU A 154 5.35 0.05 11.55
CA LEU A 154 6.57 0.69 12.05
C LEU A 154 6.67 0.42 13.54
N ILE A 155 7.69 -0.32 13.94
CA ILE A 155 7.96 -0.66 15.33
C ILE A 155 9.02 0.32 15.83
N LYS A 156 8.68 1.11 16.83
CA LYS A 156 9.60 2.05 17.48
C LYS A 156 10.45 1.37 18.55
N LYS A 157 11.51 2.08 19.01
CA LYS A 157 12.42 1.61 20.06
C LYS A 157 11.71 1.23 21.37
N ASP A 158 10.67 1.99 21.74
CA ASP A 158 9.85 1.75 22.94
C ASP A 158 8.83 0.59 22.77
N GLY A 159 8.77 -0.02 21.59
CA GLY A 159 7.83 -1.08 21.25
C GLY A 159 6.48 -0.58 20.73
N GLU A 160 6.25 0.74 20.62
CA GLU A 160 5.06 1.28 19.98
C GLU A 160 4.99 0.77 18.53
N LYS A 161 3.84 0.20 18.15
CA LYS A 161 3.55 -0.21 16.78
C LYS A 161 2.62 0.79 16.13
N ILE A 162 3.06 1.37 15.01
CA ILE A 162 2.23 2.18 14.13
C ILE A 162 1.78 1.29 12.99
N ASP A 163 0.47 1.04 12.89
CA ASP A 163 -0.12 0.30 11.78
C ASP A 163 -0.13 1.13 10.50
N PHE A 164 0.21 0.47 9.40
CA PHE A 164 0.07 0.96 8.04
C PHE A 164 -0.73 -0.04 7.20
N GLU A 165 -1.62 0.48 6.37
CA GLU A 165 -2.26 -0.28 5.31
C GLU A 165 -2.04 0.43 3.98
N TYR A 166 -1.46 -0.27 3.02
CA TYR A 166 -1.22 0.20 1.67
C TYR A 166 -2.22 -0.45 0.73
N VAL A 167 -2.82 0.36 -0.15
CA VAL A 167 -3.58 -0.15 -1.29
C VAL A 167 -2.72 0.01 -2.52
N CYS A 168 -2.39 -1.11 -3.15
CA CYS A 168 -1.60 -1.20 -4.36
C CYS A 168 -2.49 -1.63 -5.53
N LYS A 169 -2.16 -1.19 -6.75
CA LYS A 169 -2.77 -1.68 -8.00
C LYS A 169 -1.71 -1.77 -9.10
N LYS A 170 -1.96 -2.55 -10.15
CA LYS A 170 -1.13 -2.53 -11.36
C LYS A 170 -1.45 -1.33 -12.24
N VAL A 171 -0.42 -0.62 -12.69
CA VAL A 171 -0.44 0.47 -13.65
C VAL A 171 0.59 0.15 -14.72
N ASN A 172 0.16 -0.01 -15.96
CA ASN A 172 1.03 -0.40 -17.07
C ASN A 172 1.89 -1.65 -16.76
N GLY A 173 1.30 -2.62 -16.03
CA GLY A 173 1.98 -3.85 -15.61
C GLY A 173 2.79 -3.75 -14.32
N GLU A 174 3.04 -2.55 -13.79
CA GLU A 174 3.80 -2.34 -12.55
C GLU A 174 2.90 -2.10 -11.34
N TRP A 175 3.23 -2.67 -10.19
CA TRP A 175 2.55 -2.34 -8.94
C TRP A 175 2.90 -0.92 -8.48
N LYS A 176 1.86 -0.18 -8.08
CA LYS A 176 1.96 1.17 -7.52
C LYS A 176 1.02 1.31 -6.33
N ILE A 177 1.48 2.04 -5.32
CA ILE A 177 0.68 2.48 -4.18
C ILE A 177 -0.28 3.57 -4.66
N VAL A 178 -1.56 3.43 -4.33
CA VAL A 178 -2.63 4.40 -4.62
C VAL A 178 -3.32 4.93 -3.37
N SER A 179 -3.07 4.32 -2.21
CA SER A 179 -3.59 4.79 -0.93
C SER A 179 -2.71 4.29 0.20
N VAL A 180 -2.62 5.10 1.26
CA VAL A 180 -1.95 4.74 2.51
C VAL A 180 -2.86 5.14 3.65
N SER A 181 -3.05 4.23 4.59
CA SER A 181 -3.65 4.49 5.89
C SER A 181 -2.60 4.32 6.97
N ALA A 182 -2.58 5.20 7.97
CA ALA A 182 -1.74 5.06 9.15
C ALA A 182 -2.60 5.30 10.40
N ARG A 183 -2.52 4.41 11.39
CA ARG A 183 -3.41 4.45 12.58
C ARG A 183 -4.89 4.49 12.21
N GLY A 184 -5.27 3.69 11.22
CA GLY A 184 -6.62 3.67 10.65
C GLY A 184 -7.05 4.95 9.90
N VAL A 185 -6.23 5.99 9.82
CA VAL A 185 -6.54 7.24 9.11
C VAL A 185 -6.01 7.16 7.68
N ASN A 186 -6.94 7.18 6.72
CA ASN A 186 -6.61 7.15 5.29
C ASN A 186 -6.19 8.54 4.78
N ASP A 187 -4.93 8.66 4.35
CA ASP A 187 -4.32 9.93 3.92
C ASP A 187 -5.06 10.55 2.72
N LEU A 188 -5.47 9.71 1.76
CA LEU A 188 -6.20 10.13 0.58
C LEU A 188 -7.55 10.77 0.93
N SER A 189 -8.27 10.15 1.87
CA SER A 189 -9.58 10.63 2.33
C SER A 189 -9.47 11.95 3.08
N LEU A 190 -8.46 12.08 3.95
CA LEU A 190 -8.17 13.31 4.68
C LEU A 190 -7.82 14.46 3.72
N LYS A 191 -6.86 14.24 2.82
CA LYS A 191 -6.46 15.26 1.83
C LYS A 191 -7.61 15.68 0.93
N ARG A 192 -8.45 14.73 0.51
CA ARG A 192 -9.65 15.03 -0.27
C ARG A 192 -10.61 15.94 0.50
N ALA A 193 -10.82 15.70 1.79
CA ALA A 193 -11.66 16.56 2.61
C ALA A 193 -11.07 17.97 2.73
N ASP A 194 -9.77 18.06 3.03
CA ASP A 194 -9.05 19.33 3.17
C ASP A 194 -9.08 20.15 1.88
N TYR A 195 -8.79 19.52 0.74
CA TYR A 195 -8.75 20.19 -0.57
C TYR A 195 -10.14 20.60 -1.02
N ASN A 196 -11.17 19.76 -0.84
CA ASN A 196 -12.54 20.18 -1.15
C ASN A 196 -12.98 21.36 -0.27
N ASN A 197 -12.54 21.41 1.00
CA ASN A 197 -12.85 22.55 1.85
C ASN A 197 -12.12 23.82 1.41
N PHE A 198 -10.84 23.71 1.05
CA PHE A 198 -10.04 24.80 0.50
C PHE A 198 -10.65 25.35 -0.81
N LEU A 199 -11.03 24.45 -1.72
CA LEU A 199 -11.60 24.78 -3.04
C LEU A 199 -13.02 25.37 -2.99
N LYS A 200 -13.64 25.48 -1.81
CA LYS A 200 -14.87 26.29 -1.64
C LYS A 200 -14.61 27.78 -1.78
N LYS A 201 -13.37 28.23 -1.51
CA LYS A 201 -12.98 29.64 -1.45
C LYS A 201 -11.81 29.99 -2.35
N HIS A 202 -11.15 28.99 -2.92
CA HIS A 202 -9.89 29.13 -3.66
C HIS A 202 -9.90 28.29 -4.94
N THR A 203 -8.98 28.59 -5.85
CA THR A 203 -8.81 27.87 -7.11
C THR A 203 -7.87 26.67 -6.97
N VAL A 204 -7.81 25.82 -7.99
CA VAL A 204 -6.82 24.73 -8.03
C VAL A 204 -5.41 25.29 -8.17
N GLU A 205 -5.24 26.41 -8.88
CA GLU A 205 -3.98 27.13 -8.99
C GLU A 205 -3.49 27.64 -7.63
N ASP A 206 -4.39 28.11 -6.77
CA ASP A 206 -4.05 28.48 -5.39
C ASP A 206 -3.63 27.27 -4.57
N LEU A 207 -4.29 26.12 -4.77
CA LEU A 207 -3.91 24.87 -4.12
C LEU A 207 -2.53 24.39 -4.60
N ILE A 208 -2.22 24.49 -5.90
CA ILE A 208 -0.89 24.19 -6.44
C ILE A 208 0.18 25.02 -5.72
N LYS A 209 -0.02 26.34 -5.63
CA LYS A 209 0.91 27.25 -4.93
C LYS A 209 1.07 26.87 -3.45
N LEU A 210 -0.02 26.48 -2.79
CA LEU A 210 0.03 26.02 -1.41
C LEU A 210 0.91 24.76 -1.28
N LEU A 211 0.75 23.78 -2.17
CA LEU A 211 1.54 22.54 -2.17
C LEU A 211 3.02 22.81 -2.48
N GLU A 212 3.30 23.69 -3.46
CA GLU A 212 4.66 24.12 -3.80
C GLU A 212 5.32 24.83 -2.61
N ALA A 213 4.61 25.71 -1.92
CA ALA A 213 5.11 26.37 -0.72
C ALA A 213 5.36 25.38 0.44
N GLN A 214 4.52 24.35 0.58
CA GLN A 214 4.74 23.26 1.54
C GLN A 214 6.02 22.47 1.24
N ALA A 215 6.24 22.11 -0.03
CA ALA A 215 7.46 21.44 -0.46
C ALA A 215 8.70 22.33 -0.29
N GLY A 216 8.59 23.61 -0.67
CA GLY A 216 9.67 24.60 -0.58
C GLY A 216 10.22 24.79 0.83
N ARG A 217 9.39 24.64 1.88
CA ARG A 217 9.88 24.69 3.27
C ARG A 217 10.89 23.59 3.59
N CYS A 218 10.79 22.42 2.97
CA CYS A 218 11.79 21.36 3.11
C CYS A 218 13.00 21.60 2.21
N LEU A 219 12.77 22.06 0.98
CA LEU A 219 13.83 22.25 -0.01
C LEU A 219 14.75 23.44 0.28
N ASN A 220 14.31 24.37 1.13
CA ASN A 220 15.08 25.56 1.55
C ASN A 220 15.71 25.40 2.95
N GLN A 221 15.68 24.19 3.53
CA GLN A 221 16.31 23.83 4.80
C GLN A 221 17.57 22.99 4.53
#